data_AF-A0A8T4NAQ9-F1
#
_entry.id   AF-A0A8T4NAQ9-F1
#
_cell.length_a   1.000
_cell.length_b   1.000
_cell.length_c   1.000
_cell.angle_alpha   90.00
_cell.angle_beta   90.00
_cell.angle_gamma   90.00
#
_symmetry.space_group_name_H-M   'P 1'
#
loop_
_entity.id
_entity.type
_entity.pdbx_description
1 polymer ?
#
loop_
_entity_poly.entity_id
_entity_poly.type
_entity_poly.pdbx_seq_one_letter_code
_entity_poly.pdbx_strand_id
1 'polypeptide(L)'
;MKSKLWLRETMRDIVALGGLPFFVLVLARVWMLDNVTYFSQFAIAGIFFGLVFFLLKQDWHAGMGLIALVFTSLYYEDVVFGVFGIAIYLALLASLIYLEKDWKKVGLGILVGGISVLVSFIYPYL
;
A
#
# COMPACT_ATOMS: atom_id res chain seq x y z
N MET A 1 23.89 -13.83 17.31
CA MET A 1 23.29 -12.60 17.87
C MET A 1 23.13 -11.49 16.83
N LYS A 2 24.16 -11.17 16.01
CA LYS A 2 24.04 -10.18 14.91
C LYS A 2 22.97 -10.52 13.85
N SER A 3 22.86 -11.77 13.41
CA SER A 3 21.94 -12.16 12.32
C SER A 3 20.45 -11.85 12.60
N LYS A 4 19.99 -12.06 13.84
CA LYS A 4 18.61 -11.71 14.23
C LYS A 4 18.34 -10.21 14.19
N LEU A 5 19.35 -9.38 14.43
CA LEU A 5 19.26 -7.93 14.35
C LEU A 5 19.12 -7.47 12.90
N TRP A 6 20.00 -7.96 12.02
CA TRP A 6 19.97 -7.70 10.58
C TRP A 6 18.63 -8.08 9.97
N LEU A 7 18.12 -9.29 10.27
CA LEU A 7 16.82 -9.73 9.76
C LEU A 7 15.70 -8.78 10.19
N ARG A 8 15.70 -8.36 11.47
CA ARG A 8 14.68 -7.44 11.99
C ARG A 8 14.74 -6.07 11.31
N GLU A 9 15.93 -5.55 11.03
CA GLU A 9 16.11 -4.29 10.30
C GLU A 9 15.60 -4.42 8.85
N THR A 10 15.97 -5.48 8.15
CA THR A 10 15.46 -5.76 6.79
C THR A 10 13.93 -5.84 6.76
N MET A 11 13.31 -6.51 7.73
CA MET A 11 11.84 -6.58 7.81
C MET A 11 11.22 -5.19 8.03
N ARG A 12 11.87 -4.30 8.78
CA ARG A 12 11.40 -2.91 8.95
C ARG A 12 11.51 -2.10 7.66
N ASP A 13 12.59 -2.30 6.90
CA ASP A 13 12.78 -1.64 5.62
C ASP A 13 11.74 -2.11 4.59
N ILE A 14 11.43 -3.40 4.57
CA ILE A 14 10.36 -3.94 3.72
C ILE A 14 9.01 -3.33 4.11
N VAL A 15 8.70 -3.21 5.41
CA VAL A 15 7.47 -2.55 5.87
C VAL A 15 7.40 -1.08 5.45
N ALA A 16 8.54 -0.39 5.35
CA ALA A 16 8.59 1.00 4.89
C ALA A 16 8.10 1.16 3.43
N LEU A 17 8.10 0.11 2.62
CA LEU A 17 7.50 0.11 1.27
C LEU A 17 5.97 0.28 1.31
N GLY A 18 5.30 -0.05 2.41
CA GLY A 18 3.91 0.32 2.64
C GLY A 18 3.74 1.67 3.34
N GLY A 19 4.82 2.43 3.53
CA GLY A 19 4.80 3.71 4.23
C GLY A 19 4.23 4.86 3.41
N LEU A 20 3.87 5.95 4.09
CA LEU A 20 3.51 7.22 3.46
C LEU A 20 4.60 7.76 2.51
N PRO A 21 5.92 7.71 2.84
CA PRO A 21 6.95 8.19 1.92
C PRO A 21 6.94 7.44 0.59
N PHE A 22 6.82 6.11 0.61
CA PHE A 22 6.74 5.32 -0.61
C PHE A 22 5.48 5.63 -1.42
N PHE A 23 4.35 5.80 -0.75
CA PHE A 23 3.11 6.20 -1.40
C PHE A 23 3.23 7.55 -2.14
N VAL A 24 3.84 8.56 -1.49
CA VAL A 24 4.09 9.88 -2.12
C VAL A 24 5.04 9.74 -3.31
N LEU A 25 6.07 8.88 -3.22
CA LEU A 25 6.96 8.61 -4.35
C LEU A 25 6.21 8.00 -5.55
N VAL A 26 5.31 7.03 -5.30
CA VAL A 26 4.47 6.46 -6.36
C VAL A 26 3.53 7.52 -6.94
N LEU A 27 2.94 8.36 -6.11
CA LEU A 27 2.04 9.44 -6.54
C LEU A 27 2.76 10.46 -7.43
N ALA A 28 3.97 10.86 -7.03
CA ALA A 28 4.83 11.75 -7.81
C ALA A 28 5.22 11.10 -9.15
N ARG A 29 5.56 9.81 -9.16
CA ARG A 29 5.87 9.07 -10.39
C ARG A 29 4.70 9.13 -11.36
N VAL A 30 3.49 8.83 -10.88
CA VAL A 30 2.26 8.83 -11.66
C VAL A 30 1.95 10.22 -12.22
N TRP A 31 2.17 11.28 -11.44
CA TRP A 31 1.98 12.65 -11.90
C TRP A 31 2.89 13.03 -13.08
N MET A 32 4.14 12.58 -13.07
CA MET A 32 5.09 12.84 -14.17
C MET A 32 4.68 12.22 -15.50
N LEU A 33 3.69 11.32 -15.51
CA LEU A 33 3.24 10.57 -16.68
C LEU A 33 1.94 11.14 -17.26
N ASP A 34 1.46 12.27 -16.73
CA ASP A 34 0.30 13.04 -17.23
C ASP A 34 -1.03 12.27 -17.30
N ASN A 35 -1.17 11.19 -16.52
CA ASN A 35 -2.41 10.43 -16.40
C ASN A 35 -3.25 10.94 -15.23
N VAL A 36 -4.05 11.98 -15.50
CA VAL A 36 -4.85 12.70 -14.49
C VAL A 36 -5.90 11.79 -13.83
N THR A 37 -6.56 10.91 -14.58
CA THR A 37 -7.59 10.00 -14.05
C THR A 37 -6.99 9.03 -13.04
N TYR A 38 -5.87 8.42 -13.40
CA TYR A 38 -5.25 7.46 -12.52
C TYR A 38 -4.61 8.17 -11.30
N PHE A 39 -4.02 9.37 -11.49
CA PHE A 39 -3.50 10.19 -10.40
C PHE A 39 -4.59 10.51 -9.38
N SER A 40 -5.77 10.96 -9.83
CA SER A 40 -6.88 11.33 -8.96
C SER A 40 -7.42 10.11 -8.22
N GLN A 41 -7.59 8.97 -8.89
CA GLN A 41 -8.01 7.72 -8.23
C GLN A 41 -7.02 7.29 -7.14
N PHE A 42 -5.72 7.29 -7.42
CA PHE A 42 -4.69 6.92 -6.45
C PHE A 42 -4.67 7.88 -5.25
N ALA A 43 -4.75 9.18 -5.50
CA ALA A 43 -4.81 10.20 -4.46
C ALA A 43 -6.07 10.07 -3.59
N ILE A 44 -7.24 9.87 -4.20
CA ILE A 44 -8.52 9.69 -3.51
C ILE A 44 -8.49 8.45 -2.63
N ALA A 45 -7.95 7.33 -3.13
CA ALA A 45 -7.81 6.10 -2.34
C ALA A 45 -6.93 6.34 -1.10
N GLY A 46 -5.80 7.04 -1.25
CA GLY A 46 -4.92 7.39 -0.14
C GLY A 46 -5.57 8.32 0.88
N ILE A 47 -6.28 9.37 0.42
CA ILE A 47 -7.00 10.31 1.29
C ILE A 47 -8.11 9.59 2.05
N PHE A 48 -8.95 8.82 1.35
CA PHE A 48 -10.04 8.08 1.97
C PHE A 48 -9.52 7.07 2.99
N PHE A 49 -8.47 6.32 2.66
CA PHE A 49 -7.80 5.41 3.61
C PHE A 49 -7.32 6.16 4.86
N GLY A 50 -6.67 7.31 4.67
CA GLY A 50 -6.18 8.16 5.75
C GLY A 50 -7.30 8.73 6.63
N LEU A 51 -8.45 9.10 6.05
CA LEU A 51 -9.61 9.56 6.82
C LEU A 51 -10.19 8.43 7.69
N VAL A 52 -10.36 7.23 7.11
CA VAL A 52 -10.87 6.06 7.85
C VAL A 52 -9.91 5.62 8.95
N PHE A 53 -8.60 5.86 8.80
CA PHE A 53 -7.59 5.56 9.83
C PHE A 53 -7.88 6.21 11.18
N PHE A 54 -8.39 7.44 11.19
CA PHE A 54 -8.73 8.11 12.45
C PHE A 54 -9.87 7.43 13.22
N LEU A 55 -10.74 6.71 12.52
CA LEU A 55 -11.89 6.01 13.11
C LEU A 55 -11.54 4.60 13.56
N LEU A 56 -10.88 3.83 12.69
CA LEU A 56 -10.69 2.39 12.86
C LEU A 56 -9.30 1.98 13.36
N LYS A 57 -8.30 2.89 13.30
CA LYS A 57 -6.91 2.65 13.74
C LYS A 57 -6.30 1.37 13.14
N GLN A 58 -6.62 1.08 11.89
CA GLN A 58 -6.12 -0.05 11.12
C GLN A 58 -4.61 0.06 10.85
N ASP A 59 -3.96 -1.03 10.43
CA ASP A 59 -2.53 -0.97 10.10
C ASP A 59 -2.29 -0.15 8.82
N TRP A 60 -1.52 0.92 8.97
CA TRP A 60 -1.22 1.87 7.91
C TRP A 60 -0.46 1.22 6.76
N HIS A 61 0.55 0.40 7.07
CA HIS A 61 1.46 -0.15 6.08
C HIS A 61 0.79 -1.22 5.23
N ALA A 62 -0.03 -2.07 5.85
CA ALA A 62 -0.79 -3.09 5.16
C ALA A 62 -1.76 -2.48 4.13
N GLY A 63 -2.51 -1.43 4.52
CA GLY A 63 -3.48 -0.80 3.63
C GLY A 63 -2.84 0.05 2.53
N MET A 64 -1.88 0.90 2.87
CA MET A 64 -1.19 1.73 1.88
C MET A 64 -0.35 0.91 0.90
N GLY A 65 0.27 -0.17 1.38
CA GLY A 65 0.97 -1.14 0.52
C GLY A 65 0.01 -1.80 -0.48
N LEU A 66 -1.22 -2.12 -0.08
CA LEU A 66 -2.22 -2.70 -0.98
C LEU A 66 -2.65 -1.68 -2.05
N ILE A 67 -2.93 -0.45 -1.64
CA ILE A 67 -3.32 0.62 -2.57
C ILE A 67 -2.18 0.83 -3.58
N ALA A 68 -0.93 0.95 -3.11
CA ALA A 68 0.23 1.06 -3.98
C ALA A 68 0.37 -0.15 -4.93
N LEU A 69 0.21 -1.38 -4.44
CA LEU A 69 0.25 -2.60 -5.26
C LEU A 69 -0.79 -2.55 -6.38
N VAL A 70 -2.06 -2.35 -6.03
CA VAL A 70 -3.17 -2.43 -6.99
C VAL A 70 -2.99 -1.39 -8.06
N PHE A 71 -2.78 -0.14 -7.65
CA PHE A 71 -2.60 0.95 -8.58
C PHE A 71 -1.37 0.67 -9.46
N THR A 72 -0.17 0.48 -8.89
CA THR A 72 1.03 0.29 -9.72
C THR A 72 0.91 -0.88 -10.69
N SER A 73 0.26 -1.98 -10.30
CA SER A 73 -0.01 -3.10 -11.21
C SER A 73 -0.95 -2.73 -12.34
N LEU A 74 -2.02 -1.98 -12.06
CA LEU A 74 -2.94 -1.47 -13.09
C LEU A 74 -2.28 -0.44 -14.00
N TYR A 75 -1.35 0.36 -13.47
CA TYR A 75 -0.66 1.37 -14.27
C TYR A 75 0.33 0.77 -15.26
N TYR A 76 1.15 -0.19 -14.83
CA TYR A 76 2.16 -0.77 -15.71
C TYR A 76 1.55 -1.74 -16.72
N GLU A 77 0.35 -2.28 -16.46
CA GLU A 77 -0.34 -3.28 -17.29
C GLU A 77 0.55 -4.47 -17.71
N ASP A 78 1.62 -4.70 -16.94
CA ASP A 78 2.64 -5.70 -17.23
C ASP A 78 2.58 -6.82 -16.19
N VAL A 79 2.48 -8.05 -16.68
CA VAL A 79 2.31 -9.23 -15.83
C VAL A 79 3.53 -9.47 -14.95
N VAL A 80 4.75 -9.23 -15.46
CA VAL A 80 5.99 -9.40 -14.70
C VAL A 80 6.04 -8.39 -13.57
N PHE A 81 5.68 -7.14 -13.85
CA PHE A 81 5.56 -6.10 -12.82
C PHE A 81 4.50 -6.45 -11.78
N GLY A 82 3.32 -6.92 -12.19
CA GLY A 82 2.26 -7.33 -11.27
C GLY A 82 2.69 -8.46 -10.33
N VAL A 83 3.35 -9.50 -10.86
CA VAL A 83 3.90 -10.60 -10.04
C VAL A 83 4.96 -10.08 -9.06
N PHE A 84 5.85 -9.19 -9.52
CA PHE A 84 6.85 -8.57 -8.66
C PHE A 84 6.20 -7.76 -7.52
N GLY A 85 5.21 -6.92 -7.84
CA GLY A 85 4.47 -6.15 -6.86
C GLY A 85 3.79 -7.04 -5.82
N ILE A 86 3.13 -8.12 -6.25
CA ILE A 86 2.50 -9.10 -5.34
C ILE A 86 3.55 -9.71 -4.42
N ALA A 87 4.71 -10.12 -4.95
CA ALA A 87 5.79 -10.67 -4.14
C ALA A 87 6.29 -9.69 -3.07
N ILE A 88 6.48 -8.42 -3.43
CA ILE A 88 6.88 -7.35 -2.50
C ILE A 88 5.81 -7.14 -1.42
N TYR A 89 4.53 -7.11 -1.80
CA TYR A 89 3.44 -6.94 -0.86
C TYR A 89 3.30 -8.13 0.11
N LEU A 90 3.45 -9.36 -0.39
CA LEU A 90 3.49 -10.55 0.47
C LEU A 90 4.69 -10.53 1.41
N ALA A 91 5.86 -10.08 0.95
CA ALA A 91 7.03 -9.88 1.81
C ALA A 91 6.76 -8.84 2.91
N LEU A 92 6.04 -7.76 2.60
CA LEU A 92 5.57 -6.78 3.58
C LEU A 92 4.63 -7.41 4.61
N LEU A 93 3.65 -8.21 4.20
CA LEU A 93 2.74 -8.88 5.13
C LEU A 93 3.49 -9.88 6.03
N ALA A 94 4.41 -10.66 5.47
CA ALA A 94 5.28 -11.55 6.23
C ALA A 94 6.15 -10.78 7.24
N SER A 95 6.65 -9.61 6.83
CA SER A 95 7.43 -8.72 7.70
C SER A 95 6.59 -8.17 8.87
N LEU A 96 5.33 -7.82 8.63
CA LEU A 96 4.41 -7.38 9.69
C LEU A 96 4.14 -8.51 10.71
N ILE A 97 3.96 -9.74 10.24
CA ILE A 97 3.80 -10.92 11.11
C ILE A 97 5.07 -11.15 11.93
N TYR A 98 6.24 -11.10 11.28
CA TYR A 98 7.54 -11.28 11.95
C TYR A 98 7.80 -10.20 13.02
N LEU A 99 7.35 -8.97 12.78
CA LEU A 99 7.44 -7.86 13.73
C LEU A 99 6.33 -7.87 14.78
N GLU A 100 5.57 -8.97 14.89
CA GLU A 100 4.53 -9.20 15.90
C GLU A 100 3.43 -8.14 15.89
N LYS A 101 3.08 -7.63 14.70
CA LYS A 101 1.95 -6.72 14.54
C LYS A 101 0.63 -7.46 14.76
N ASP A 102 -0.35 -6.74 15.32
CA ASP A 102 -1.69 -7.27 15.56
C ASP A 102 -2.37 -7.63 14.23
N TRP A 103 -2.56 -8.92 13.99
CA TRP A 103 -3.14 -9.45 12.75
C TRP A 103 -4.55 -8.92 12.48
N LYS A 104 -5.32 -8.58 13.51
CA LYS A 104 -6.66 -7.99 13.33
C LYS A 104 -6.56 -6.61 12.69
N LYS A 105 -5.57 -5.81 13.12
CA LYS A 105 -5.32 -4.47 12.54
C LYS A 105 -4.73 -4.56 11.14
N VAL A 106 -3.87 -5.55 10.89
CA VAL A 106 -3.35 -5.84 9.54
C VAL A 106 -4.49 -6.20 8.59
N GLY A 107 -5.32 -7.18 8.97
CA GLY A 107 -6.50 -7.57 8.18
C GLY A 107 -7.48 -6.43 7.94
N LEU A 108 -7.73 -5.60 8.96
CA LEU A 108 -8.54 -4.39 8.81
C LEU A 108 -7.87 -3.38 7.86
N GLY A 109 -6.54 -3.25 7.89
CA GLY A 109 -5.77 -2.40 6.98
C GLY A 109 -5.94 -2.82 5.53
N ILE A 110 -5.81 -4.13 5.26
CA ILE A 110 -6.05 -4.74 3.94
C ILE A 110 -7.49 -4.46 3.49
N LEU A 111 -8.48 -4.71 4.36
CA LEU A 111 -9.89 -4.54 4.03
C LEU A 111 -10.23 -3.08 3.72
N VAL A 112 -9.81 -2.15 4.58
CA VAL A 112 -10.04 -0.72 4.35
C VAL A 112 -9.29 -0.25 3.11
N GLY A 113 -8.05 -0.71 2.88
CA GLY A 113 -7.29 -0.40 1.67
C GLY A 113 -8.01 -0.87 0.39
N GLY A 114 -8.57 -2.08 0.40
CA GLY A 114 -9.39 -2.58 -0.70
C GLY A 114 -10.65 -1.75 -0.94
N ILE A 115 -11.36 -1.37 0.12
CA ILE A 115 -12.52 -0.46 0.02
C ILE A 115 -12.09 0.90 -0.54
N SER A 116 -10.96 1.46 -0.10
CA SER A 116 -10.44 2.73 -0.62
C SER A 116 -10.18 2.69 -2.12
N VAL A 117 -9.59 1.58 -2.61
CA VAL A 117 -9.42 1.35 -4.05
C VAL A 117 -10.79 1.34 -4.73
N LEU A 118 -11.74 0.55 -4.26
CA LEU A 118 -13.08 0.46 -4.88
C LEU A 118 -13.80 1.81 -4.93
N VAL A 119 -13.77 2.57 -3.84
CA VAL A 119 -14.39 3.91 -3.76
C VAL A 119 -13.75 4.87 -4.77
N SER A 120 -12.44 4.79 -4.96
CA SER A 120 -11.74 5.67 -5.89
C SER A 120 -12.14 5.47 -7.35
N PHE A 121 -12.62 4.28 -7.75
CA PHE A 121 -13.13 4.04 -9.11
C PHE A 121 -14.51 4.64 -9.36
N ILE A 122 -15.27 4.95 -8.31
CA ILE A 122 -16.63 5.50 -8.42
C ILE A 122 -16.58 7.02 -8.63
N TYR A 123 -15.62 7.71 -8.00
CA TYR A 123 -15.56 9.18 -7.98
C TYR A 123 -15.33 9.87 -9.34
N PRO A 124 -14.61 9.31 -10.33
CA PRO A 124 -14.47 9.92 -11.66
C PRO A 124 -15.79 10.05 -12.45
N TYR A 125 -16.88 9.44 -11.97
CA TYR A 125 -18.18 9.38 -12.63
C TYR A 125 -19.30 10.13 -11.87
N LEU A 126 -18.95 10.81 -10.77
CA LEU A 126 -19.83 11.68 -9.96
C LEU A 126 -19.49 13.15 -10.23
#